data_AF-A0A436D1V6-F1
#
_entry.id   AF-A0A436D1V6-F1
#
_cell.length_a   1.000
_cell.length_b   1.000
_cell.length_c   1.000
_cell.angle_alpha   90.00
_cell.angle_beta   90.00
_cell.angle_gamma   90.00
#
_symmetry.space_group_name_H-M   'P 1'
#
loop_
_entity.id
_entity.type
_entity.pdbx_description
1 polymer ?
#
loop_
_entity_poly.entity_id
_entity_poly.type
_entity_poly.pdbx_seq_one_letter_code
_entity_poly.pdbx_strand_id
1 'polypeptide(L)'
;MDKNALFLEDGSFAAPLFVKDIAEVPESHRDWYNPMPKGNTRGNYRLDDFYWMEVRLPFEQEVLRLEQQQAALTAKYEADIGREKQGRKEDKINATLLSTCEAAGIPEGLIEGAIAVLSKQTTFDVDDSYEFGGGVVIANSGGHLNTVETLVENFLDSDEGKAFRGKRRAAPSDDYFSNMITGMKERR
;
A
#
# COMPACT_ATOMS: atom_id res chain seq x y z
N MET A 1 14.98 -22.43 6.73
CA MET A 1 15.48 -23.81 6.45
C MET A 1 15.96 -24.45 7.75
N ASP A 2 15.60 -25.70 8.03
CA ASP A 2 16.09 -26.38 9.24
C ASP A 2 17.56 -26.78 9.06
N LYS A 3 18.44 -26.14 9.86
CA LYS A 3 19.89 -26.37 9.81
C LYS A 3 20.28 -27.77 10.31
N ASN A 4 19.39 -28.46 11.01
CA ASN A 4 19.61 -29.81 11.52
C ASN A 4 18.99 -30.89 10.62
N ALA A 5 18.33 -30.50 9.52
CA ALA A 5 17.78 -31.46 8.59
C ALA A 5 18.90 -32.32 7.99
N LEU A 6 18.65 -33.62 7.89
CA LEU A 6 19.57 -34.58 7.28
C LEU A 6 19.49 -34.53 5.75
N PHE A 7 18.31 -34.22 5.23
CA PHE A 7 18.01 -34.08 3.81
C PHE A 7 17.31 -32.75 3.55
N LEU A 8 17.61 -32.14 2.41
CA LEU A 8 16.86 -31.00 1.89
C LEU A 8 15.53 -31.47 1.28
N GLU A 9 14.64 -30.54 0.95
CA GLU A 9 13.31 -30.84 0.40
C GLU A 9 13.36 -31.56 -0.95
N ASP A 10 14.45 -31.42 -1.70
CA ASP A 10 14.71 -32.10 -2.97
C ASP A 10 15.29 -33.53 -2.79
N GLY A 11 15.47 -33.96 -1.54
CA GLY A 11 16.04 -35.27 -1.19
C GLY A 11 17.56 -35.33 -1.21
N SER A 12 18.25 -34.22 -1.50
CA SER A 12 19.72 -34.16 -1.42
C SER A 12 20.19 -34.16 0.04
N PHE A 13 21.39 -34.70 0.28
CA PHE A 13 21.98 -34.76 1.62
C PHE A 13 22.43 -33.37 2.07
N ALA A 14 21.98 -32.93 3.25
CA ALA A 14 22.17 -31.56 3.74
C ALA A 14 23.43 -31.36 4.59
N ALA A 15 24.18 -32.43 4.87
CA ALA A 15 25.40 -32.44 5.69
C ALA A 15 25.26 -31.63 7.00
N PRO A 16 24.28 -31.98 7.88
CA PRO A 16 24.11 -31.25 9.14
C PRO A 16 25.36 -31.39 10.03
N LEU A 17 25.63 -30.35 10.83
CA LEU A 17 26.82 -30.32 11.69
C LEU A 17 26.84 -31.45 12.74
N PHE A 18 25.67 -31.89 13.18
CA PHE A 18 25.52 -32.97 14.16
C PHE A 18 24.49 -33.98 13.67
N VAL A 19 24.79 -35.26 13.88
CA VAL A 19 23.84 -36.36 13.67
C VAL A 19 23.76 -37.25 14.90
N LYS A 20 22.57 -37.80 15.17
CA LYS A 20 22.32 -38.67 16.33
C LYS A 20 22.76 -40.10 16.06
N ASP A 21 22.46 -40.60 14.86
CA ASP A 21 22.86 -41.93 14.42
C ASP A 21 23.58 -41.83 13.08
N ILE A 22 24.74 -42.47 12.98
CA ILE A 22 25.52 -42.52 11.75
C ILE A 22 24.85 -43.42 10.70
N ALA A 23 23.97 -44.34 11.11
CA ALA A 23 23.22 -45.20 10.20
C ALA A 23 22.25 -44.40 9.31
N GLU A 24 21.75 -43.26 9.80
CA GLU A 24 20.86 -42.36 9.06
C GLU A 24 21.59 -41.59 7.96
N VAL A 25 22.90 -41.37 8.12
CA VAL A 25 23.74 -40.72 7.10
C VAL A 25 23.94 -41.69 5.92
N PRO A 26 23.78 -41.22 4.66
CA PRO A 26 24.07 -42.03 3.48
C PRO A 26 25.47 -42.62 3.54
N GLU A 27 25.62 -43.88 3.15
CA GLU A 27 26.86 -44.65 3.34
C GLU A 27 28.09 -43.95 2.75
N SER A 28 27.93 -43.29 1.59
CA SER A 28 28.99 -42.52 0.91
C SER A 28 29.48 -41.27 1.64
N HIS A 29 28.84 -40.89 2.75
CA HIS A 29 29.11 -39.65 3.51
C HIS A 29 29.36 -39.92 5.01
N ARG A 30 29.35 -41.19 5.45
CA ARG A 30 29.52 -41.54 6.87
C ARG A 30 30.92 -41.23 7.37
N ASP A 31 31.91 -41.32 6.50
CA ASP A 31 33.32 -40.98 6.77
C ASP A 31 33.53 -39.48 7.00
N TRP A 32 32.54 -38.63 6.69
CA TRP A 32 32.60 -37.20 6.96
C TRP A 32 32.37 -36.86 8.43
N TYR A 33 31.97 -37.83 9.26
CA TYR A 33 31.54 -37.61 10.63
C TYR A 33 32.43 -38.31 11.65
N ASN A 34 32.84 -37.57 12.67
CA ASN A 34 33.61 -38.09 13.79
C ASN A 34 32.71 -38.36 15.00
N PRO A 35 32.93 -39.48 15.74
CA PRO A 35 32.20 -39.75 16.96
C PRO A 35 32.53 -38.69 18.02
N MET A 36 31.48 -38.17 18.67
CA MET A 36 31.58 -37.27 19.79
C MET A 36 31.59 -38.04 21.11
N PRO A 37 32.16 -37.48 22.19
CA PRO A 37 32.05 -38.05 23.52
C PRO A 37 30.59 -38.31 23.90
N LYS A 38 30.32 -39.46 24.52
CA LYS A 38 28.96 -39.85 24.96
C LYS A 38 28.37 -38.78 25.88
N GLY A 39 27.12 -38.38 25.61
CA GLY A 39 26.37 -37.41 26.43
C GLY A 39 26.22 -36.01 25.81
N ASN A 40 26.66 -35.79 24.57
CA ASN A 40 26.35 -34.56 23.85
C ASN A 40 24.86 -34.50 23.48
N THR A 41 24.17 -33.46 23.93
CA THR A 41 22.73 -33.24 23.66
C THR A 41 22.44 -32.88 22.20
N ARG A 42 23.45 -32.44 21.43
CA ARG A 42 23.31 -32.04 20.03
C ARG A 42 23.42 -33.20 19.04
N GLY A 43 24.09 -34.29 19.40
CA GLY A 43 24.31 -35.46 18.54
C GLY A 43 25.50 -36.30 18.97
N ASN A 44 25.52 -37.57 18.54
CA ASN A 44 26.58 -38.51 18.85
C ASN A 44 27.74 -38.43 17.86
N TYR A 45 27.54 -37.79 16.71
CA TYR A 45 28.56 -37.57 15.70
C TYR A 45 28.54 -36.11 15.25
N ARG A 46 29.71 -35.58 14.92
CA ARG A 46 29.91 -34.22 14.41
C ARG A 46 30.59 -34.29 13.05
N LEU A 47 30.13 -33.47 12.12
CA LEU A 47 30.79 -33.30 10.83
C LEU A 47 32.25 -32.85 11.04
N ASP A 48 33.18 -33.50 10.36
CA ASP A 48 34.60 -33.16 10.42
C ASP A 48 34.81 -31.69 10.01
N ASP A 49 35.81 -31.05 10.62
CA ASP A 49 36.08 -29.62 10.42
C ASP A 49 36.42 -29.33 8.94
N PHE A 50 37.06 -30.26 8.21
CA PHE A 50 37.34 -30.11 6.79
C PHE A 50 36.05 -30.01 5.97
N TYR A 51 35.13 -30.97 6.13
CA TYR A 51 33.86 -30.98 5.40
C TYR A 51 32.92 -29.86 5.86
N TRP A 52 33.00 -29.46 7.14
CA TRP A 52 32.30 -28.29 7.64
C TRP A 52 32.73 -27.02 6.91
N MET A 53 34.05 -26.78 6.76
CA MET A 53 34.56 -25.59 6.10
C MET A 53 34.32 -25.59 4.59
N GLU A 54 34.43 -26.74 3.92
CA GLU A 54 34.31 -26.84 2.46
C GLU A 54 32.87 -26.89 1.96
N VAL A 55 32.00 -27.64 2.66
CA VAL A 55 30.64 -27.91 2.17
C VAL A 55 29.62 -27.05 2.90
N ARG A 56 29.68 -27.07 4.23
CA ARG A 56 28.56 -26.59 5.04
C ARG A 56 28.64 -25.09 5.34
N LEU A 57 29.81 -24.56 5.67
CA LEU A 57 29.99 -23.15 5.97
C LEU A 57 29.64 -22.23 4.77
N PRO A 58 30.09 -22.50 3.53
CA PRO A 58 29.72 -21.69 2.38
C PRO A 58 28.22 -21.76 2.09
N PHE A 59 27.62 -22.94 2.25
CA PHE A 59 26.18 -23.12 2.12
C PHE A 59 25.40 -22.28 3.15
N GLU A 60 25.81 -22.28 4.42
CA GLU A 60 25.16 -21.47 5.45
C GLU A 60 25.32 -19.96 5.21
N GLN A 61 26.47 -19.53 4.71
CA GLN A 61 26.70 -18.14 4.30
C GLN A 61 25.80 -17.75 3.13
N GLU A 62 25.65 -18.63 2.16
CA GLU A 62 24.81 -18.40 0.99
C GLU A 62 23.32 -18.37 1.36
N VAL A 63 22.85 -19.29 2.21
CA VAL A 63 21.50 -19.26 2.77
C VAL A 63 21.25 -17.94 3.50
N LEU A 64 22.17 -17.51 4.36
CA LEU A 64 22.05 -16.24 5.07
C LEU A 64 22.00 -15.04 4.10
N ARG A 65 22.85 -15.05 3.06
CA ARG A 65 22.87 -14.02 2.01
C ARG A 65 21.53 -13.96 1.28
N LEU A 66 20.97 -15.11 0.91
CA LEU A 66 19.68 -15.21 0.24
C LEU A 66 18.53 -14.78 1.14
N GLU A 67 18.51 -15.18 2.41
CA GLU A 67 17.52 -14.73 3.40
C GLU A 67 17.54 -13.20 3.56
N GLN A 68 18.73 -12.59 3.62
CA GLN A 68 18.88 -11.14 3.66
C GLN A 68 18.38 -10.46 2.38
N GLN A 69 18.68 -11.02 1.22
CA GLN A 69 18.18 -10.50 -0.06
C GLN A 69 16.67 -10.60 -0.18
N GLN A 70 16.08 -11.71 0.27
CA GLN A 70 14.64 -11.89 0.28
C GLN A 70 13.98 -10.88 1.23
N ALA A 71 14.48 -10.73 2.46
CA ALA A 71 13.96 -9.76 3.40
C ALA A 71 14.04 -8.33 2.86
N ALA A 72 15.17 -7.96 2.25
CA ALA A 72 15.36 -6.65 1.63
C ALA A 72 14.40 -6.43 0.44
N LEU A 73 14.18 -7.45 -0.38
CA LEU A 73 13.27 -7.37 -1.52
C LEU A 73 11.81 -7.25 -1.07
N THR A 74 11.39 -8.02 -0.06
CA THR A 74 10.05 -7.93 0.52
C THR A 74 9.80 -6.53 1.11
N ALA A 75 10.74 -6.02 1.90
CA ALA A 75 10.63 -4.68 2.48
C ALA A 75 10.56 -3.59 1.39
N LYS A 76 11.36 -3.72 0.33
CA LYS A 76 11.31 -2.80 -0.82
C LYS A 76 9.97 -2.88 -1.54
N TYR A 77 9.47 -4.08 -1.80
CA TYR A 77 8.20 -4.29 -2.49
C TYR A 77 7.02 -3.68 -1.70
N GLU A 78 6.98 -3.89 -0.38
CA GLU A 78 5.95 -3.28 0.48
C GLU A 78 6.03 -1.75 0.46
N ALA A 79 7.24 -1.19 0.52
CA ALA A 79 7.45 0.26 0.42
C ALA A 79 7.06 0.81 -0.95
N ASP A 80 7.36 0.10 -2.04
CA ASP A 80 7.01 0.48 -3.41
C ASP A 80 5.49 0.45 -3.62
N ILE A 81 4.80 -0.59 -3.15
CA ILE A 81 3.33 -0.67 -3.19
C ILE A 81 2.70 0.44 -2.34
N GLY A 82 3.23 0.70 -1.15
CA GLY A 82 2.74 1.78 -0.30
C GLY A 82 2.82 3.13 -1.01
N ARG A 83 3.96 3.42 -1.63
CA ARG A 83 4.17 4.66 -2.42
C ARG A 83 3.26 4.72 -3.63
N GLU A 84 3.10 3.62 -4.37
CA GLU A 84 2.23 3.59 -5.55
C GLU A 84 0.76 3.80 -5.18
N LYS A 85 0.27 3.14 -4.12
CA LYS A 85 -1.09 3.33 -3.62
C LYS A 85 -1.33 4.78 -3.19
N GLN A 86 -0.38 5.36 -2.45
CA GLN A 86 -0.47 6.75 -2.03
C GLN A 86 -0.50 7.71 -3.23
N GLY A 87 0.40 7.51 -4.22
CA GLY A 87 0.41 8.31 -5.45
C GLY A 87 -0.91 8.21 -6.22
N ARG A 88 -1.46 7.00 -6.38
CA ARG A 88 -2.77 6.81 -7.02
C ARG A 88 -3.90 7.52 -6.28
N LYS A 89 -3.86 7.55 -4.93
CA LYS A 89 -4.84 8.29 -4.12
C LYS A 89 -4.72 9.80 -4.37
N GLU A 90 -3.50 10.32 -4.34
CA GLU A 90 -3.23 11.75 -4.59
C GLU A 90 -3.64 12.19 -6.00
N ASP A 91 -3.29 11.40 -7.02
CA ASP A 91 -3.69 11.67 -8.41
C ASP A 91 -5.21 11.71 -8.55
N LYS A 92 -5.91 10.81 -7.86
CA LYS A 92 -7.37 10.75 -7.87
C LYS A 92 -8.02 11.92 -7.15
N ILE A 93 -7.50 12.30 -5.98
CA ILE A 93 -7.94 13.50 -5.25
C ILE A 93 -7.78 14.73 -6.13
N ASN A 94 -6.61 14.89 -6.76
CA ASN A 94 -6.33 16.01 -7.66
C ASN A 94 -7.24 16.04 -8.88
N ALA A 95 -7.45 14.88 -9.53
CA ALA A 95 -8.34 14.77 -10.68
C ALA A 95 -9.80 15.09 -10.33
N THR A 96 -10.29 14.61 -9.17
CA THR A 96 -11.64 14.94 -8.69
C THR A 96 -11.75 16.42 -8.35
N LEU A 97 -10.80 17.00 -7.61
CA LEU A 97 -10.82 18.43 -7.28
C LEU A 97 -10.80 19.33 -8.52
N LEU A 98 -9.96 19.00 -9.50
CA LEU A 98 -9.90 19.70 -10.79
C LEU A 98 -11.25 19.65 -11.50
N SER A 99 -11.78 18.43 -11.72
CA SER A 99 -13.07 18.24 -12.39
C SER A 99 -14.22 18.94 -11.68
N THR A 100 -14.26 18.92 -10.35
CA THR A 100 -15.30 19.58 -9.58
C THR A 100 -15.17 21.11 -9.65
N CYS A 101 -13.96 21.65 -9.61
CA CYS A 101 -13.73 23.09 -9.77
C CYS A 101 -14.14 23.59 -11.17
N GLU A 102 -13.82 22.83 -12.21
CA GLU A 102 -14.26 23.10 -13.58
C GLU A 102 -15.79 23.08 -13.69
N ALA A 103 -16.43 22.02 -13.16
CA ALA A 103 -17.89 21.89 -13.16
C ALA A 103 -18.59 23.00 -12.37
N ALA A 104 -17.96 23.48 -11.29
CA ALA A 104 -18.47 24.60 -10.51
C ALA A 104 -18.36 25.95 -11.25
N GLY A 105 -17.58 26.02 -12.33
CA GLY A 105 -17.41 27.21 -13.17
C GLY A 105 -16.30 28.15 -12.67
N ILE A 106 -15.30 27.61 -11.98
CA ILE A 106 -14.10 28.36 -11.61
C ILE A 106 -13.26 28.60 -12.88
N PRO A 107 -12.80 29.83 -13.16
CA PRO A 107 -11.95 30.11 -14.31
C PRO A 107 -10.65 29.29 -14.26
N GLU A 108 -10.23 28.70 -15.39
CA GLU A 108 -9.07 27.80 -15.49
C GLU A 108 -7.81 28.35 -14.80
N GLY A 109 -7.48 29.64 -15.02
CA GLY A 109 -6.33 30.29 -14.38
C GLY A 109 -6.44 30.53 -12.87
N LEU A 110 -7.58 30.21 -12.24
CA LEU A 110 -7.81 30.31 -10.80
C LEU A 110 -8.03 28.96 -10.13
N ILE A 111 -8.15 27.86 -10.90
CA ILE A 111 -8.44 26.53 -10.37
C ILE A 111 -7.33 26.05 -9.44
N GLU A 112 -6.07 26.15 -9.85
CA GLU A 112 -4.93 25.75 -9.01
C GLU A 112 -4.92 26.49 -7.67
N GLY A 113 -5.26 27.78 -7.68
CA GLY A 113 -5.39 28.59 -6.46
C GLY A 113 -6.55 28.13 -5.57
N ALA A 114 -7.71 27.80 -6.16
CA ALA A 114 -8.86 27.28 -5.42
C ALA A 114 -8.53 25.93 -4.77
N ILE A 115 -7.91 25.02 -5.51
CA ILE A 115 -7.44 23.71 -5.01
C ILE A 115 -6.48 23.92 -3.84
N ALA A 116 -5.49 24.81 -3.97
CA ALA A 116 -4.52 25.08 -2.90
C ALA A 116 -5.18 25.59 -1.61
N VAL A 117 -6.22 26.42 -1.71
CA VAL A 117 -6.98 26.89 -0.54
C VAL A 117 -7.78 25.75 0.09
N LEU A 118 -8.50 24.97 -0.72
CA LEU A 118 -9.29 23.83 -0.27
C LEU A 118 -8.42 22.77 0.43
N SER A 119 -7.28 22.41 -0.17
CA SER A 119 -6.30 21.46 0.40
C SER A 119 -5.64 21.95 1.69
N LYS A 120 -5.62 23.25 1.96
CA LYS A 120 -5.11 23.79 3.22
C LYS A 120 -6.14 23.68 4.36
N GLN A 121 -7.43 23.72 4.03
CA GLN A 121 -8.53 23.77 5.00
C GLN A 121 -9.18 22.39 5.23
N THR A 122 -8.90 21.41 4.37
CA THR A 122 -9.61 20.13 4.32
C THR A 122 -8.62 18.99 4.12
N THR A 123 -8.86 17.88 4.80
CA THR A 123 -8.16 16.62 4.54
C THR A 123 -8.99 15.75 3.59
N PHE A 124 -8.34 15.13 2.62
CA PHE A 124 -9.00 14.27 1.63
C PHE A 124 -8.59 12.82 1.84
N ASP A 125 -9.53 11.90 1.68
CA ASP A 125 -9.26 10.48 1.59
C ASP A 125 -10.03 9.88 0.41
N VAL A 126 -9.53 8.76 -0.09
CA VAL A 126 -10.19 7.98 -1.13
C VAL A 126 -10.78 6.75 -0.48
N ASP A 127 -12.10 6.64 -0.52
CA ASP A 127 -12.80 5.43 -0.13
C ASP A 127 -12.76 4.43 -1.30
N ASP A 128 -11.88 3.44 -1.16
CA ASP A 128 -11.68 2.37 -2.14
C ASP A 128 -12.72 1.23 -2.02
N SER A 129 -13.73 1.35 -1.13
CA SER A 129 -14.76 0.31 -0.91
C SER A 129 -15.65 0.02 -2.12
N TYR A 130 -15.60 0.85 -3.16
CA TYR A 130 -16.27 0.58 -4.43
C TYR A 130 -15.40 -0.29 -5.35
N GLU A 131 -15.58 -1.62 -5.24
CA GLU A 131 -14.92 -2.67 -6.05
C GLU A 131 -15.10 -2.51 -7.58
N PHE A 132 -15.99 -1.65 -8.05
CA PHE A 132 -16.26 -1.39 -9.47
C PHE A 132 -15.63 -0.09 -9.99
N GLY A 133 -14.36 0.15 -9.67
CA GLY A 133 -13.50 1.07 -10.43
C GLY A 133 -13.71 2.57 -10.20
N GLY A 134 -14.52 2.95 -9.21
CA GLY A 134 -14.91 4.35 -8.98
C GLY A 134 -14.85 4.72 -7.50
N GLY A 135 -13.76 4.44 -6.79
CA GLY A 135 -13.59 4.93 -5.41
C GLY A 135 -13.92 6.42 -5.28
N VAL A 136 -14.57 6.81 -4.19
CA VAL A 136 -15.12 8.15 -4.01
C VAL A 136 -14.13 8.98 -3.18
N VAL A 137 -13.88 10.22 -3.59
CA VAL A 137 -13.06 11.14 -2.80
C VAL A 137 -13.95 11.79 -1.75
N ILE A 138 -13.59 11.62 -0.48
CA ILE A 138 -14.29 12.19 0.67
C ILE A 138 -13.44 13.33 1.23
N ALA A 139 -14.08 14.47 1.45
CA ALA A 139 -13.49 15.65 2.06
C ALA A 139 -13.87 15.72 3.54
N ASN A 140 -12.89 15.80 4.44
CA ASN A 140 -13.11 16.07 5.85
C ASN A 140 -12.71 17.52 6.18
N SER A 141 -13.72 18.34 6.44
CA SER A 141 -13.54 19.74 6.83
C SER A 141 -14.12 19.93 8.23
N GLY A 142 -13.26 20.28 9.19
CA GLY A 142 -13.68 20.54 10.57
C GLY A 142 -14.34 19.36 11.30
N GLY A 143 -14.09 18.11 10.88
CA GLY A 143 -14.70 16.91 11.45
C GLY A 143 -15.99 16.46 10.76
N HIS A 144 -16.42 17.17 9.71
CA HIS A 144 -17.56 16.79 8.87
C HIS A 144 -17.09 16.17 7.55
N LEU A 145 -17.64 15.01 7.22
CA LEU A 145 -17.43 14.34 5.94
C LEU A 145 -18.39 14.91 4.90
N ASN A 146 -17.83 15.49 3.85
CA ASN A 146 -18.54 16.07 2.71
C ASN A 146 -18.04 15.43 1.41
N THR A 147 -18.85 15.47 0.35
CA THR A 147 -18.33 15.22 -0.99
C THR A 147 -17.51 16.42 -1.47
N VAL A 148 -16.65 16.21 -2.47
CA VAL A 148 -15.84 17.29 -3.04
C VAL A 148 -16.72 18.37 -3.66
N GLU A 149 -17.86 18.01 -4.25
CA GLU A 149 -18.85 18.95 -4.80
C GLU A 149 -19.38 19.90 -3.73
N THR A 150 -19.88 19.35 -2.62
CA THR A 150 -20.41 20.17 -1.51
C THR A 150 -19.33 21.05 -0.91
N LEU A 151 -18.09 20.58 -0.83
CA LEU A 151 -16.97 21.38 -0.36
C LEU A 151 -16.70 22.58 -1.28
N VAL A 152 -16.61 22.36 -2.59
CA VAL A 152 -16.35 23.42 -3.58
C VAL A 152 -17.50 24.43 -3.62
N GLU A 153 -18.75 23.97 -3.54
CA GLU A 153 -19.92 24.86 -3.46
C GLU A 153 -19.89 25.74 -2.20
N ASN A 154 -19.67 25.14 -1.03
CA ASN A 154 -19.54 25.87 0.24
C ASN A 154 -18.38 26.87 0.21
N PHE A 155 -17.25 26.49 -0.39
CA PHE A 155 -16.12 27.38 -0.58
C PHE A 155 -16.50 28.57 -1.45
N LEU A 156 -17.12 28.34 -2.61
CA LEU A 156 -17.58 29.42 -3.47
C LEU A 156 -18.60 30.33 -2.78
N ASP A 157 -19.40 29.81 -1.85
CA ASP A 157 -20.35 30.55 -1.01
C ASP A 157 -19.74 31.33 0.16
N SER A 158 -18.49 31.01 0.53
CA SER A 158 -17.73 31.76 1.52
C SER A 158 -17.22 33.11 1.01
N ASP A 159 -16.81 33.98 1.93
CA ASP A 159 -16.16 35.25 1.60
C ASP A 159 -14.83 35.06 0.84
N GLU A 160 -14.11 33.98 1.11
CA GLU A 160 -12.83 33.64 0.47
C GLU A 160 -13.03 33.15 -0.97
N GLY A 161 -14.10 32.40 -1.24
CA GLY A 161 -14.41 31.85 -2.57
C GLY A 161 -15.01 32.87 -3.55
N LYS A 162 -15.44 34.05 -3.08
CA LYS A 162 -16.01 35.11 -3.95
C LYS A 162 -15.07 35.52 -5.09
N ALA A 163 -13.76 35.51 -4.85
CA ALA A 163 -12.74 35.85 -5.85
C ALA A 163 -12.56 34.76 -6.92
N PHE A 164 -12.96 33.52 -6.62
CA PHE A 164 -12.82 32.36 -7.50
C PHE A 164 -14.07 32.09 -8.34
N ARG A 165 -15.18 32.77 -8.03
CA ARG A 165 -16.37 32.75 -8.89
C ARG A 165 -16.02 33.32 -10.25
N GLY A 166 -16.32 32.59 -11.33
CA GLY A 166 -16.37 33.16 -12.67
C GLY A 166 -17.37 34.32 -12.75
N LYS A 167 -17.50 34.96 -13.93
CA LYS A 167 -18.51 36.01 -14.17
C LYS A 167 -19.83 35.60 -13.51
N ARG A 168 -20.29 36.41 -12.55
CA ARG A 168 -21.51 36.24 -11.72
C ARG A 168 -22.44 35.21 -12.35
N ARG A 169 -22.61 34.04 -11.72
CA ARG A 169 -23.80 33.20 -11.96
C ARG A 169 -24.98 34.18 -11.93
N ALA A 170 -25.71 34.29 -13.04
CA ALA A 170 -26.94 35.05 -13.06
C ALA A 170 -27.75 34.59 -11.84
N ALA A 171 -28.29 35.53 -11.07
CA ALA A 171 -29.18 35.19 -9.96
C ALA A 171 -30.16 34.13 -10.47
N PRO A 172 -30.41 33.04 -9.71
CA PRO A 172 -31.36 32.03 -10.13
C PRO A 172 -32.64 32.76 -10.53
N SER A 173 -33.05 32.62 -11.79
CA SER A 173 -34.22 33.31 -12.31
C SER A 173 -35.42 32.91 -11.46
N ASP A 174 -36.03 33.89 -10.78
CA ASP A 174 -37.29 33.78 -10.02
C ASP A 174 -38.48 33.21 -10.84
N ASP A 175 -38.26 32.93 -12.12
CA ASP A 175 -39.25 32.41 -13.05
C ASP A 175 -39.63 30.94 -12.79
N TYR A 176 -38.77 30.14 -12.13
CA TYR A 176 -39.10 28.72 -11.90
C TYR A 176 -40.21 28.54 -10.85
N PHE A 177 -40.18 29.31 -9.77
CA PHE A 177 -41.25 29.31 -8.76
C PHE A 177 -42.52 30.00 -9.28
N SER A 178 -42.37 31.09 -10.04
CA SER A 178 -43.48 31.82 -10.65
C SER A 178 -44.25 30.97 -11.68
N ASN A 179 -43.55 30.17 -12.49
CA ASN A 179 -44.17 29.26 -13.45
C ASN A 179 -44.88 28.08 -12.78
N MET A 180 -44.35 27.58 -11.66
CA MET A 180 -44.99 26.49 -10.90
C MET A 180 -46.30 26.94 -10.23
N ILE A 181 -46.34 28.16 -9.67
CA ILE A 181 -47.56 28.74 -9.08
C ILE A 181 -48.60 29.04 -10.16
N THR A 182 -48.18 29.52 -11.32
CA THR A 182 -49.08 29.80 -12.45
C THR A 182 -49.70 28.51 -12.99
N GLY A 183 -48.91 27.44 -13.14
CA GLY A 183 -49.42 26.13 -13.57
C GLY A 183 -50.37 25.44 -12.58
N MET A 184 -50.32 25.80 -11.29
CA MET A 184 -51.29 25.33 -10.29
C MET A 184 -52.60 26.14 -10.29
N LYS A 185 -52.59 27.39 -10.72
CA LYS A 185 -53.81 28.24 -10.80
C LYS A 185 -54.67 27.96 -12.02
N GLU A 186 -54.09 27.45 -13.11
CA GLU A 186 -54.84 27.11 -14.34
C GLU A 186 -55.54 25.74 -14.29
N ARG A 187 -55.26 24.89 -13.29
CA ARG A 187 -55.93 23.58 -13.11
C ARG A 187 -57.16 23.64 -12.17
N ARG A 188 -57.95 24.70 -12.22
CA ARG A 188 -59.26 24.77 -11.53
C ARG A 188 -60.38 25.10 -12.49
#